data_AF-A0A355IPA3-F1
#
_entry.id   AF-A0A355IPA3-F1
#
_cell.length_a   1.000
_cell.length_b   1.000
_cell.length_c   1.000
_cell.angle_alpha   90.00
_cell.angle_beta   90.00
_cell.angle_gamma   90.00
#
_symmetry.space_group_name_H-M   'P 1'
#
loop_
_entity.id
_entity.type
_entity.pdbx_description
1 polymer ?
#
loop_
_entity_poly.entity_id
_entity_poly.type
_entity_poly.pdbx_seq_one_letter_code
_entity_poly.pdbx_strand_id
1 'polypeptide(L)'
;MVIKDIDPTYTLGDQARRRQEILKRLEREGVIDQNKEWPWPLLPRRIALVSSPAAAGYQDFMRHLTDNEYGFTFYTALFPAVMQGEEAPRSIIQALDRIIDSGLPFDVVVIIRGGGAVADLQCFDEYNLCYYATQYPMPLLT
;
A
#
# COMPACT_ATOMS: atom_id res chain seq x y z
N MET A 1 9.36 -32.57 -18.26
CA MET A 1 9.03 -31.27 -18.86
C MET A 1 9.81 -30.22 -18.08
N VAL A 2 10.94 -29.78 -18.62
CA VAL A 2 11.91 -28.92 -17.92
C VAL A 2 11.45 -27.48 -18.11
N ILE A 3 11.07 -26.80 -17.02
CA ILE A 3 10.84 -25.36 -17.04
C ILE A 3 12.21 -24.72 -17.21
N LYS A 4 12.44 -24.21 -18.42
CA LYS A 4 13.59 -23.37 -18.77
C LYS A 4 13.55 -22.09 -17.95
N ASP A 5 14.71 -21.72 -17.43
CA ASP A 5 15.08 -20.40 -16.91
C ASP A 5 14.15 -19.28 -17.37
N ILE A 6 13.37 -18.73 -16.45
CA ILE A 6 12.88 -17.37 -16.56
C ILE A 6 14.07 -16.52 -16.13
N ASP A 7 14.79 -15.99 -17.12
CA ASP A 7 15.93 -15.10 -16.92
C ASP A 7 15.50 -13.91 -16.01
N PRO A 8 15.94 -13.86 -14.74
CA PRO A 8 15.46 -12.89 -13.76
C PRO A 8 15.81 -11.44 -14.13
N THR A 9 16.77 -11.27 -15.04
CA THR A 9 17.23 -9.96 -15.53
C THR A 9 16.24 -9.31 -16.50
N TYR A 10 15.48 -10.12 -17.26
CA TYR A 10 14.50 -9.61 -18.23
C TYR A 10 13.24 -9.06 -17.53
N THR A 11 12.76 -9.77 -16.51
CA THR A 11 11.55 -9.40 -15.75
C THR A 11 11.75 -8.13 -14.93
N LEU A 12 12.94 -7.90 -14.37
CA LEU A 12 13.26 -6.69 -13.60
C LEU A 12 13.29 -5.43 -14.48
N GLY A 13 13.79 -5.54 -15.72
CA GLY A 13 13.83 -4.43 -16.67
C GLY A 13 12.45 -3.97 -17.11
N ASP A 14 11.56 -4.92 -17.43
CA ASP A 14 10.18 -4.62 -17.82
C ASP A 14 9.35 -4.03 -16.67
N GLN A 15 9.54 -4.53 -15.45
CA GLN A 15 8.90 -3.98 -14.25
C GLN A 15 9.35 -2.53 -13.99
N ALA A 16 10.65 -2.27 -13.99
CA ALA A 16 11.20 -0.93 -13.78
C ALA A 16 10.71 0.05 -14.85
N ARG A 17 10.63 -0.40 -16.10
CA ARG A 17 10.11 0.39 -17.21
C ARG A 17 8.64 0.73 -17.03
N ARG A 18 7.79 -0.25 -16.69
CA ARG A 18 6.36 -0.04 -16.46
C ARG A 18 6.10 0.94 -15.31
N ARG A 19 6.84 0.81 -14.22
CA ARG A 19 6.80 1.77 -13.11
C ARG A 19 7.17 3.17 -13.56
N GLN A 20 8.25 3.32 -14.34
CA GLN A 20 8.67 4.62 -14.86
C GLN A 20 7.63 5.24 -15.81
N GLU A 21 6.96 4.43 -16.63
CA GLU A 21 5.88 4.88 -17.52
C GLU A 21 4.67 5.41 -16.72
N ILE A 22 4.30 4.73 -15.63
CA ILE A 22 3.22 5.15 -14.71
C ILE A 22 3.60 6.46 -14.01
N LEU A 23 4.79 6.55 -13.42
CA LEU A 23 5.26 7.76 -12.77
C LEU A 23 5.28 8.95 -13.72
N LYS A 24 5.82 8.78 -14.94
CA LYS A 24 5.81 9.82 -15.99
C LYS A 24 4.40 10.22 -16.40
N ARG A 25 3.41 9.32 -16.30
CA ARG A 25 2.02 9.64 -16.60
C ARG A 25 1.40 10.45 -15.47
N LEU A 26 1.58 10.04 -14.22
CA LEU A 26 1.10 10.76 -13.04
C LEU A 26 1.73 12.16 -12.91
N GLU A 27 3.02 12.29 -13.24
CA GLU A 27 3.70 13.59 -13.35
C GLU A 27 3.08 14.48 -14.43
N ARG A 28 2.83 13.92 -15.63
CA ARG A 28 2.17 14.66 -16.72
C ARG A 28 0.75 15.10 -16.37
N GLU A 29 0.04 14.28 -15.61
CA GLU A 29 -1.29 14.60 -15.10
C GLU A 29 -1.25 15.55 -13.89
N GLY A 30 -0.07 15.83 -13.31
CA GLY A 30 0.11 16.75 -12.19
C GLY A 30 -0.45 16.23 -10.87
N VAL A 31 -0.72 14.94 -10.76
CA VAL A 31 -1.40 14.33 -9.60
C VAL A 31 -0.42 13.66 -8.61
N ILE A 32 0.82 13.39 -9.03
CA ILE A 32 1.76 12.54 -8.29
C ILE A 32 2.03 12.97 -6.84
N ASP A 33 1.96 14.27 -6.56
CA ASP A 33 2.25 14.81 -5.22
C ASP A 33 1.01 15.20 -4.43
N GLN A 34 -0.21 15.04 -4.99
CA GLN A 34 -1.45 15.47 -4.33
C GLN A 34 -1.65 14.86 -2.94
N ASN A 35 -1.34 13.58 -2.75
CA ASN A 35 -1.47 12.95 -1.45
C ASN A 35 -0.40 13.43 -0.44
N LYS A 36 0.78 13.86 -0.92
CA LYS A 36 1.87 14.34 -0.07
C LYS A 36 1.61 15.73 0.50
N GLU A 37 0.67 16.47 -0.08
CA GLU A 37 0.26 17.78 0.42
C GLU A 37 -0.62 17.69 1.68
N TRP A 38 -1.11 16.50 2.04
CA TRP A 38 -1.87 16.35 3.27
C TRP A 38 -1.01 16.64 4.50
N PRO A 39 -1.46 17.53 5.41
CA PRO A 39 -0.75 17.80 6.64
C PRO A 39 -0.61 16.52 7.45
N TRP A 40 0.63 16.16 7.75
CA TRP A 40 0.92 15.01 8.57
C TRP A 40 0.54 15.28 10.02
N PRO A 41 -0.24 14.40 10.66
CA PRO A 41 -0.52 14.51 12.08
C PRO A 41 0.80 14.39 12.84
N LEU A 42 1.04 15.32 13.78
CA LEU A 42 2.25 15.30 14.62
C LEU A 42 2.40 13.99 15.41
N LEU A 43 1.27 13.35 15.75
CA LEU A 43 1.19 12.07 16.46
C LEU A 43 -0.01 11.27 15.91
N PRO A 44 0.17 10.46 14.84
CA PRO A 44 -0.90 9.59 14.36
C PRO A 44 -1.21 8.53 15.42
N ARG A 45 -2.44 8.53 15.93
CA ARG A 45 -2.90 7.56 16.93
C ARG A 45 -3.89 6.58 16.35
N ARG A 46 -4.66 6.98 15.33
CA ARG A 46 -5.71 6.16 14.70
C ARG A 46 -5.26 5.78 13.30
N ILE A 47 -4.97 4.50 13.11
CA ILE A 47 -4.32 3.99 11.90
C ILE A 47 -5.24 2.96 11.25
N ALA A 48 -5.68 3.24 10.03
CA ALA A 48 -6.33 2.21 9.21
C ALA A 48 -5.25 1.37 8.51
N LEU A 49 -5.36 0.05 8.61
CA LEU A 49 -4.39 -0.89 8.07
C LEU A 49 -5.00 -1.64 6.90
N VAL A 50 -4.36 -1.63 5.75
CA VAL A 50 -4.73 -2.44 4.58
C VAL A 50 -3.70 -3.54 4.40
N SER A 51 -4.08 -4.79 4.67
CA SER A 51 -3.18 -5.94 4.58
C SER A 51 -3.96 -7.25 4.56
N SER A 52 -3.30 -8.35 4.22
CA SER A 52 -3.78 -9.68 4.57
C SER A 52 -3.63 -9.92 6.09
N PRO A 53 -4.64 -10.49 6.79
CA PRO A 53 -4.56 -10.83 8.22
C PRO A 53 -3.44 -11.83 8.53
N ALA A 54 -3.09 -12.67 7.55
CA ALA A 54 -2.04 -13.68 7.67
C ALA A 54 -0.65 -13.15 7.26
N ALA A 55 -0.53 -11.88 6.85
CA ALA A 55 0.74 -11.33 6.44
C ALA A 55 1.70 -11.19 7.64
N ALA A 56 2.92 -11.70 7.49
CA ALA A 56 3.97 -11.53 8.49
C ALA A 56 4.25 -10.03 8.77
N GLY A 57 4.19 -9.19 7.74
CA GLY A 57 4.37 -7.74 7.87
C GLY A 57 3.31 -7.09 8.76
N TYR A 58 2.05 -7.53 8.68
CA TYR A 58 0.99 -7.03 9.57
C TYR A 58 1.25 -7.40 11.02
N GLN A 59 1.63 -8.66 11.28
CA GLN A 59 1.94 -9.14 12.63
C GLN A 59 3.13 -8.39 13.24
N ASP A 60 4.16 -8.12 12.42
CA ASP A 60 5.33 -7.36 12.84
C ASP A 60 4.99 -5.89 13.14
N PHE A 61 4.20 -5.26 12.28
CA PHE A 61 3.74 -3.88 12.47
C PHE A 61 2.91 -3.74 13.75
N MET A 62 1.96 -4.64 13.99
CA MET A 62 1.16 -4.66 15.21
C MET A 62 2.01 -4.87 16.45
N ARG A 63 3.06 -5.71 16.37
CA ARG A 63 4.01 -5.90 17.47
C ARG A 63 4.75 -4.61 17.78
N HIS A 64 5.30 -3.92 16.79
CA HIS A 64 5.98 -2.63 17.02
C HIS A 64 5.07 -1.55 17.58
N LEU A 65 3.79 -1.51 17.18
CA LEU A 65 2.83 -0.58 17.76
C LEU A 65 2.48 -0.94 19.21
N THR A 66 2.43 -2.23 19.55
CA THR A 66 2.04 -2.68 20.90
C THR A 66 3.21 -2.62 21.87
N ASP A 67 4.41 -3.01 21.43
CA ASP A 67 5.63 -3.12 22.23
C ASP A 67 6.47 -1.83 22.19
N ASN A 68 5.86 -0.69 21.83
CA ASN A 68 6.60 0.56 21.72
C ASN A 68 7.14 1.03 23.08
N GLU A 69 8.44 1.35 23.14
CA GLU A 69 9.14 1.77 24.37
C GLU A 69 8.62 3.10 24.95
N TYR A 70 7.86 3.85 24.16
CA TYR A 70 7.34 5.17 24.51
C TYR A 70 5.98 5.14 25.22
N GLY A 71 5.35 3.96 25.35
CA GLY A 71 4.06 3.79 26.03
C GLY A 71 2.86 4.45 25.32
N PHE A 72 2.98 4.72 24.01
CA PHE A 72 1.88 5.28 23.23
C PHE A 72 0.80 4.24 22.96
N THR A 73 -0.47 4.66 23.07
CA THR A 73 -1.61 3.85 22.64
C THR A 73 -1.98 4.19 21.20
N PHE A 74 -1.92 3.19 20.32
CA PHE A 74 -2.40 3.25 18.95
C PHE A 74 -3.73 2.51 18.82
N TYR A 75 -4.66 3.09 18.07
CA TYR A 75 -5.92 2.49 17.68
C TYR A 75 -5.81 2.07 16.24
N THR A 76 -5.81 0.77 15.99
CA THR A 76 -5.70 0.22 14.64
C THR A 76 -6.98 -0.47 14.22
N ALA A 77 -7.30 -0.38 12.93
CA ALA A 77 -8.38 -1.15 12.33
C ALA A 77 -7.88 -1.81 11.05
N LEU A 78 -7.97 -3.14 10.97
CA LEU A 78 -7.57 -3.89 9.79
C LEU A 78 -8.72 -3.95 8.77
N PHE A 79 -8.41 -3.57 7.54
CA PHE A 79 -9.24 -3.70 6.34
C PHE A 79 -8.60 -4.76 5.44
N PRO A 80 -9.08 -6.02 5.48
CA PRO A 80 -8.44 -7.13 4.80
C PRO A 80 -8.41 -6.94 3.28
N ALA A 81 -7.23 -7.08 2.67
CA ALA A 81 -7.06 -7.03 1.22
C ALA A 81 -6.18 -8.17 0.71
N VAL A 82 -6.42 -8.56 -0.54
CA VAL A 82 -5.52 -9.45 -1.28
C VAL A 82 -4.29 -8.62 -1.67
N MET A 83 -3.11 -9.08 -1.27
CA MET A 83 -1.85 -8.34 -1.45
C MET A 83 -0.98 -8.88 -2.59
N GLN A 84 -1.42 -9.94 -3.28
CA GLN A 84 -0.66 -10.62 -4.33
C GLN A 84 -1.57 -11.05 -5.49
N GLY A 85 -1.00 -11.14 -6.69
CA GLY A 85 -1.71 -11.53 -7.91
C GLY A 85 -2.48 -10.37 -8.58
N GLU A 86 -3.16 -10.69 -9.68
CA GLU A 86 -3.84 -9.71 -10.54
C GLU A 86 -5.03 -9.00 -9.86
N GLU A 87 -5.65 -9.63 -8.87
CA GLU A 87 -6.79 -9.07 -8.12
C GLU A 87 -6.35 -8.10 -7.00
N ALA A 88 -5.06 -8.06 -6.67
CA ALA A 88 -4.56 -7.25 -5.56
C ALA A 88 -4.85 -5.75 -5.69
N PRO A 89 -4.60 -5.08 -6.85
CA PRO A 89 -4.89 -3.65 -6.99
C PRO A 89 -6.37 -3.33 -6.72
N ARG A 90 -7.28 -4.14 -7.28
CA ARG A 90 -8.72 -4.00 -7.09
C ARG A 90 -9.13 -4.24 -5.64
N SER A 91 -8.57 -5.26 -5.00
CA SER A 91 -8.86 -5.59 -3.60
C SER A 91 -8.38 -4.50 -2.64
N ILE A 92 -7.22 -3.89 -2.92
CA ILE A 92 -6.68 -2.77 -2.14
C ILE A 92 -7.59 -1.54 -2.28
N ILE A 93 -7.99 -1.17 -3.50
CA ILE A 93 -8.92 -0.05 -3.73
C ILE A 93 -10.22 -0.26 -2.96
N GLN A 94 -10.81 -1.45 -3.02
CA GLN A 94 -12.02 -1.78 -2.25
C GLN A 94 -11.80 -1.68 -0.74
N ALA A 95 -10.62 -2.01 -0.24
CA ALA A 95 -10.29 -1.84 1.18
C ALA A 95 -10.20 -0.36 1.56
N LEU A 96 -9.62 0.47 0.69
CA LEU A 96 -9.55 1.92 0.85
C LEU A 96 -10.94 2.58 0.82
N ASP A 97 -11.83 2.12 -0.07
CA ASP A 97 -13.23 2.56 -0.10
C ASP A 97 -13.94 2.23 1.22
N ARG A 98 -13.77 1.01 1.74
CA ARG A 98 -14.35 0.61 3.04
C ARG A 98 -13.84 1.45 4.21
N ILE A 99 -12.61 1.97 4.14
CA ILE A 99 -12.09 2.88 5.16
C ILE A 99 -12.91 4.17 5.15
N ILE A 100 -13.16 4.75 3.97
CA ILE A 100 -13.99 5.95 3.81
C ILE A 100 -15.42 5.67 4.28
N ASP A 101 -16.02 4.56 3.82
CA ASP A 101 -17.40 4.17 4.15
C ASP A 101 -17.61 3.89 5.64
N SER A 102 -16.55 3.50 6.37
CA SER A 102 -16.65 3.24 7.80
C SER A 102 -17.04 4.48 8.61
N GLY A 103 -16.79 5.69 8.08
CA GLY A 103 -17.00 6.95 8.78
C GLY A 103 -16.14 7.11 10.04
N LEU A 104 -15.18 6.22 10.28
CA LEU A 104 -14.30 6.25 11.43
C LEU A 104 -13.21 7.32 11.23
N PRO A 105 -12.86 8.09 12.28
CA PRO A 105 -11.88 9.16 12.15
C PRO A 105 -10.46 8.61 12.23
N PHE A 106 -9.90 8.13 11.11
CA PHE A 106 -8.50 7.74 11.02
C PHE A 106 -7.60 8.96 10.74
N ASP A 107 -6.40 8.95 11.33
CA ASP A 107 -5.39 9.99 11.10
C ASP A 107 -4.55 9.68 9.85
N VAL A 108 -4.37 8.39 9.55
CA VAL A 108 -3.52 7.88 8.47
C VAL A 108 -3.96 6.49 8.04
N VAL A 109 -3.72 6.17 6.77
CA VAL A 109 -3.85 4.82 6.23
C VAL A 109 -2.49 4.25 5.92
N VAL A 110 -2.24 3.02 6.34
CA VAL A 110 -1.02 2.28 6.07
C VAL A 110 -1.36 0.98 5.35
N ILE A 111 -0.85 0.84 4.14
CA ILE A 111 -0.89 -0.41 3.39
C ILE A 111 0.35 -1.21 3.79
N ILE A 112 0.15 -2.40 4.35
CA ILE A 112 1.24 -3.25 4.80
C ILE A 112 1.38 -4.42 3.85
N ARG A 113 2.53 -4.51 3.20
CA ARG A 113 2.90 -5.67 2.37
C ARG A 113 3.43 -6.84 3.22
N GLY A 114 3.19 -8.06 2.75
CA GLY A 114 3.88 -9.24 3.26
C GLY A 114 5.33 -9.29 2.77
N GLY A 115 6.20 -10.03 3.46
CA GLY A 115 7.62 -10.20 3.12
C GLY A 115 7.89 -11.18 1.96
N GLY A 116 7.01 -11.23 0.95
CA GLY A 116 7.15 -12.08 -0.23
C GLY A 116 7.78 -11.33 -1.41
N ALA A 117 8.13 -12.07 -2.46
CA ALA A 117 9.08 -11.74 -3.53
C ALA A 117 8.83 -10.43 -4.30
N VAL A 118 9.76 -10.06 -5.19
CA VAL A 118 9.65 -8.93 -6.15
C VAL A 118 8.32 -8.93 -6.94
N ALA A 119 7.67 -10.09 -7.12
CA ALA A 119 6.33 -10.20 -7.70
C ALA A 119 5.24 -9.46 -6.89
N ASP A 120 5.42 -9.32 -5.57
CA ASP A 120 4.51 -8.59 -4.68
C ASP A 120 4.56 -7.08 -4.89
N LEU A 121 5.54 -6.56 -5.65
CA LEU A 121 5.62 -5.14 -6.02
C LEU A 121 4.78 -4.81 -7.26
N GLN A 122 4.51 -5.80 -8.12
CA GLN A 122 3.85 -5.56 -9.40
C GLN A 122 2.41 -5.09 -9.26
N CYS A 123 1.69 -5.52 -8.22
CA CYS A 123 0.33 -5.07 -7.97
C CYS A 123 0.25 -3.58 -7.55
N PHE A 124 1.34 -3.01 -7.04
CA PHE A 124 1.44 -1.60 -6.71
C PHE A 124 1.82 -0.73 -7.90
N ASP A 125 2.41 -1.31 -8.94
CA ASP A 125 2.72 -0.67 -10.23
C ASP A 125 1.51 -0.76 -11.19
N GLU A 126 0.29 -0.62 -10.67
CA GLU A 126 -0.94 -0.51 -11.45
C GLU A 126 -1.43 0.93 -11.44
N TYR A 127 -1.76 1.45 -12.62
CA TYR A 127 -2.06 2.87 -12.81
C TYR A 127 -3.24 3.34 -11.96
N ASN A 128 -4.32 2.56 -11.89
CA ASN A 128 -5.53 2.96 -11.17
C ASN A 128 -5.28 2.97 -9.66
N LEU A 129 -4.50 2.02 -9.13
CA LEU A 129 -4.12 2.03 -7.72
C LEU A 129 -3.25 3.25 -7.40
N CYS A 130 -2.23 3.56 -8.21
CA CYS A 130 -1.40 4.74 -8.00
C CYS A 130 -2.21 6.04 -8.09
N TYR A 131 -3.07 6.16 -9.10
CA TYR A 131 -3.93 7.33 -9.29
C TYR A 131 -4.91 7.49 -8.13
N TYR A 132 -5.56 6.42 -7.70
CA TYR A 132 -6.46 6.43 -6.55
C TYR A 132 -5.71 6.87 -5.27
N ALA A 133 -4.51 6.32 -5.04
CA ALA A 133 -3.66 6.71 -3.91
C ALA A 133 -3.32 8.22 -3.92
N THR A 134 -3.05 8.81 -5.10
CA THR A 134 -2.76 10.24 -5.19
C THR A 134 -3.93 11.13 -4.79
N GLN A 135 -5.16 10.67 -5.01
CA GLN A 135 -6.40 11.42 -4.73
C GLN A 135 -7.00 11.11 -3.35
N TYR A 136 -6.37 10.21 -2.59
CA TYR A 136 -6.93 9.74 -1.34
C TYR A 136 -7.08 10.91 -0.34
N PRO A 137 -8.22 11.04 0.37
CA PRO A 137 -8.57 12.24 1.15
C PRO A 137 -7.86 12.32 2.52
N MET A 138 -6.80 11.54 2.73
CA MET A 138 -5.98 11.54 3.94
C MET A 138 -4.59 10.95 3.64
N PRO A 139 -3.60 11.13 4.52
CA PRO A 139 -2.26 10.57 4.31
C PRO A 139 -2.31 9.05 4.12
N LEU A 140 -1.69 8.58 3.02
CA LEU A 140 -1.62 7.17 2.65
C LEU A 140 -0.16 6.72 2.53
N LEU A 141 0.18 5.61 3.20
CA LEU A 141 1.52 5.00 3.18
C LEU A 141 1.46 3.58 2.64
N THR A 142 2.54 3.16 2.00
CA THR A 142 2.74 1.82 1.43
C THR A 142 4.12 1.27 1.80
#